data_AF-A0A6L2P600-F1
#
_entry.id   AF-A0A6L2P600-F1
#
_cell.length_a   1.000
_cell.length_b   1.000
_cell.length_c   1.000
_cell.angle_alpha   90.00
_cell.angle_beta   90.00
_cell.angle_gamma   90.00
#
_symmetry.space_group_name_H-M   'P 1'
#
loop_
_entity.id
_entity.type
_entity.pdbx_description
1 polymer ?
#
loop_
_entity_poly.entity_id
_entity_poly.type
_entity_poly.pdbx_seq_one_letter_code
_entity_poly.pdbx_strand_id
1 'polypeptide(L)'
;MNYRKYKYLRLDGSSTITDRRDMVKDFQLRSDIFVFLPSTRAGRVGINLTAADAVIFYESDWNPTLDLQAMNRAHRLGQTKDFHMQRQIWVSME
;
A
#
# COMPACT_ATOMS: atom_id res chain seq x y z
N MET A 1 -9.20 11.90 2.94
CA MET A 1 -8.03 12.71 2.50
C MET A 1 -8.35 14.16 2.12
N ASN A 2 -9.61 14.55 1.88
CA ASN A 2 -9.94 15.89 1.35
C ASN A 2 -9.59 17.06 2.28
N TYR A 3 -9.52 16.84 3.59
CA TYR A 3 -9.14 17.88 4.55
C TYR A 3 -7.70 18.40 4.35
N ARG A 4 -6.77 17.53 3.91
CA ARG A 4 -5.36 17.90 3.66
C ARG A 4 -4.98 18.02 2.18
N LYS A 5 -5.96 17.90 1.26
CA LYS A 5 -5.78 18.00 -0.20
C LYS A 5 -4.70 17.07 -0.80
N TYR A 6 -4.38 15.95 -0.15
CA TYR A 6 -3.52 14.93 -0.75
C TYR A 6 -4.29 14.12 -1.79
N LYS A 7 -3.73 13.97 -2.98
CA LYS A 7 -4.25 13.05 -3.99
C LYS A 7 -3.93 11.61 -3.55
N TYR A 8 -4.90 10.73 -3.74
CA TYR A 8 -4.79 9.34 -3.37
C TYR A 8 -5.53 8.45 -4.35
N LEU A 9 -5.13 7.19 -4.40
CA LEU A 9 -5.79 6.13 -5.14
C LEU A 9 -6.31 5.08 -4.17
N ARG A 10 -7.51 4.54 -4.42
CA ARG A 10 -8.13 3.50 -3.57
C ARG A 10 -8.45 2.27 -4.38
N LEU A 11 -7.86 1.14 -4.01
CA LEU A 11 -8.05 -0.14 -4.68
C LEU A 11 -8.93 -1.06 -3.82
N ASP A 12 -10.13 -1.36 -4.31
CA ASP A 12 -11.08 -2.23 -3.61
C ASP A 12 -11.49 -3.45 -4.44
N GLY A 13 -12.37 -4.28 -3.86
CA GLY A 13 -12.86 -5.50 -4.49
C GLY A 13 -13.74 -5.26 -5.73
N SER A 14 -14.33 -4.07 -5.86
CA SER A 14 -15.22 -3.70 -6.97
C SER A 14 -14.47 -3.22 -8.21
N SER A 15 -13.20 -2.83 -8.09
CA SER A 15 -12.39 -2.40 -9.24
C SER A 15 -12.13 -3.56 -10.21
N THR A 16 -12.31 -3.33 -11.51
CA THR A 16 -12.01 -4.33 -12.55
C THR A 16 -10.51 -4.60 -12.65
N ILE A 17 -10.11 -5.68 -13.33
CA ILE A 17 -8.68 -5.99 -13.54
C ILE A 17 -7.97 -4.85 -14.29
N THR A 18 -8.65 -4.23 -15.26
CA THR A 18 -8.12 -3.11 -16.03
C THR A 18 -7.90 -1.90 -15.14
N ASP A 19 -8.92 -1.50 -14.35
CA ASP A 19 -8.81 -0.37 -13.42
C ASP A 19 -7.64 -0.58 -12.44
N ARG A 20 -7.49 -1.80 -11.92
CA ARG A 20 -6.38 -2.13 -11.02
C ARG A 20 -5.02 -1.90 -11.67
N ARG A 21 -4.85 -2.29 -12.93
CA ARG A 21 -3.58 -2.08 -13.66
C ARG A 21 -3.31 -0.61 -13.89
N ASP A 22 -4.33 0.14 -14.29
CA ASP A 22 -4.21 1.57 -14.56
C ASP A 22 -3.89 2.35 -13.29
N MET A 23 -4.54 2.03 -12.18
CA MET A 23 -4.25 2.64 -10.87
C MET A 23 -2.82 2.34 -10.38
N VAL A 24 -2.35 1.11 -10.55
CA VAL A 24 -0.96 0.75 -10.20
C VAL A 24 0.03 1.51 -11.08
N LYS A 25 -0.24 1.60 -12.38
CA LYS A 25 0.59 2.35 -13.33
C LYS A 25 0.62 3.84 -12.97
N ASP A 26 -0.53 4.43 -12.65
CA ASP A 26 -0.64 5.82 -12.24
C ASP A 26 0.16 6.08 -10.97
N PHE A 27 0.04 5.23 -9.94
CA PHE A 27 0.82 5.36 -8.72
C PHE A 27 2.35 5.29 -8.96
N GLN A 28 2.77 4.48 -9.92
CA GLN A 28 4.19 4.30 -10.24
C GLN A 28 4.78 5.46 -11.04
N LEU A 29 3.97 6.08 -11.91
CA LEU A 29 4.44 7.13 -12.84
C LEU A 29 4.22 8.54 -12.31
N ARG A 30 3.23 8.73 -11.43
CA ARG A 30 2.80 10.07 -11.01
C ARG A 30 3.25 10.39 -9.60
N SER A 31 4.12 11.38 -9.47
CA SER A 31 4.59 11.90 -8.18
C SER A 31 3.57 12.77 -7.44
N ASP A 32 2.46 13.15 -8.08
CA ASP A 32 1.42 13.96 -7.45
C ASP A 32 0.45 13.13 -6.58
N ILE A 33 0.55 11.80 -6.63
CA ILE A 33 -0.25 10.86 -5.84
C ILE A 33 0.53 10.51 -4.57
N PHE A 34 0.02 10.96 -3.42
CA PHE A 34 0.72 10.80 -2.15
C PHE A 34 0.45 9.44 -1.48
N VAL A 35 -0.77 8.89 -1.63
CA VAL A 35 -1.15 7.65 -0.94
C VAL A 35 -1.88 6.68 -1.87
N PHE A 36 -1.48 5.42 -1.81
CA PHE A 36 -2.21 4.31 -2.39
C PHE A 36 -2.87 3.49 -1.26
N LEU A 37 -4.18 3.30 -1.32
CA LEU A 37 -4.96 2.60 -0.31
C LEU A 37 -5.48 1.27 -0.88
N PRO A 38 -4.72 0.18 -0.78
CA PRO A 38 -5.21 -1.14 -1.13
C PRO A 38 -6.02 -1.73 0.02
N SER A 39 -7.20 -2.27 -0.28
CA SER A 39 -7.86 -3.17 0.66
C SER A 39 -7.04 -4.45 0.84
N THR A 40 -7.07 -5.05 2.04
CA THR A 40 -6.31 -6.27 2.37
C THR A 40 -6.55 -7.41 1.38
N ARG A 41 -7.78 -7.54 0.86
CA ARG A 41 -8.12 -8.55 -0.15
C ARG A 41 -7.65 -8.17 -1.56
N ALA A 42 -7.73 -6.89 -1.96
CA ALA A 42 -7.24 -6.47 -3.27
C ALA A 42 -5.70 -6.42 -3.33
N GLY A 43 -5.02 -6.10 -2.23
CA GLY A 43 -3.56 -6.07 -2.12
C GLY A 43 -2.89 -7.46 -2.20
N ARG A 44 -3.63 -8.54 -1.94
CA ARG A 44 -3.15 -9.92 -2.17
C ARG A 44 -2.99 -10.25 -3.65
N VAL A 45 -3.65 -9.51 -4.53
CA VAL A 45 -3.49 -9.67 -5.97
C VAL A 45 -2.16 -9.04 -6.36
N GLY A 46 -1.14 -9.85 -6.64
CA GLY A 46 -0.12 -9.65 -7.69
C GLY A 46 0.52 -8.28 -8.00
N ILE A 47 0.30 -7.20 -7.26
CA ILE A 47 0.69 -5.84 -7.65
C ILE A 47 2.11 -5.49 -7.20
N ASN A 48 2.70 -4.51 -7.88
CA ASN A 48 4.03 -3.98 -7.61
C ASN A 48 3.89 -2.49 -7.29
N LEU A 49 4.37 -2.06 -6.13
CA LEU A 49 4.25 -0.70 -5.60
C LEU A 49 5.63 -0.10 -5.24
N THR A 50 6.65 -0.38 -6.06
CA THR A 50 8.04 0.09 -5.93
C THR A 50 8.23 1.60 -5.84
N ALA A 51 7.27 2.40 -6.31
CA ALA A 51 7.31 3.86 -6.10
C ALA A 51 7.03 4.27 -4.64
N ALA A 52 6.48 3.37 -3.82
CA ALA A 52 6.24 3.65 -2.41
C ALA A 52 7.55 3.57 -1.61
N ASP A 53 7.81 4.64 -0.86
CA ASP A 53 8.95 4.73 0.05
C ASP A 53 8.56 4.35 1.49
N ALA A 54 7.26 4.24 1.79
CA ALA A 54 6.76 3.82 3.09
C ALA A 54 5.52 2.92 2.99
N VAL A 55 5.41 1.96 3.92
CA VAL A 55 4.23 1.11 4.10
C VAL A 55 3.74 1.20 5.54
N ILE A 56 2.45 1.50 5.71
CA ILE A 56 1.80 1.61 7.01
C ILE A 56 0.72 0.52 7.11
N PHE A 57 0.86 -0.36 8.09
CA PHE A 57 -0.15 -1.35 8.44
C PHE A 57 -1.08 -0.76 9.50
N TYR A 58 -2.35 -0.57 9.12
CA TYR A 58 -3.38 -0.05 10.02
C TYR A 58 -3.97 -1.13 10.92
N GLU A 59 -4.11 -2.35 10.39
CA GLU A 59 -4.54 -3.54 11.12
C GLU A 59 -3.48 -4.63 10.92
N SER A 60 -3.20 -5.37 11.99
CA SER A 60 -2.30 -6.52 11.93
C SER A 60 -3.10 -7.77 11.64
N ASP A 61 -2.75 -8.48 10.58
CA ASP A 61 -3.26 -9.84 10.37
C ASP A 61 -2.56 -10.80 11.36
N TRP A 62 -3.25 -11.87 11.77
CA TRP A 62 -2.68 -12.90 12.65
C TRP A 62 -1.63 -13.74 11.93
N ASN A 63 -1.66 -13.77 10.60
CA ASN A 63 -0.67 -14.45 9.79
C ASN A 63 0.43 -13.47 9.34
N PRO A 64 1.64 -13.52 9.94
CA PRO A 64 2.73 -12.57 9.65
C PRO A 64 3.25 -12.68 8.21
N THR A 65 3.04 -13.82 7.55
CA THR A 65 3.46 -14.02 6.15
C THR A 65 2.70 -13.09 5.19
N LEU A 66 1.46 -12.71 5.53
CA LEU A 66 0.67 -11.80 4.71
C LEU A 66 1.24 -10.38 4.73
N ASP A 67 1.66 -9.92 5.89
CA ASP A 67 2.28 -8.60 6.04
C ASP A 67 3.64 -8.56 5.34
N LEU A 68 4.43 -9.64 5.46
CA LEU A 68 5.69 -9.79 4.73
C LEU A 68 5.46 -9.77 3.22
N GLN A 69 4.44 -10.47 2.74
CA GLN A 69 4.07 -10.47 1.32
C GLN A 69 3.63 -9.07 0.84
N ALA A 70 2.86 -8.35 1.66
CA ALA A 70 2.44 -6.99 1.37
C ALA A 70 3.63 -6.02 1.33
N MET A 71 4.55 -6.12 2.29
CA MET A 71 5.79 -5.34 2.32
C MET A 71 6.63 -5.59 1.07
N ASN A 72 6.82 -6.85 0.68
CA ASN A 72 7.58 -7.23 -0.52
C ASN A 72 6.98 -6.69 -1.83
N ARG A 73 5.75 -6.16 -1.83
CA ARG A 73 5.18 -5.47 -3.00
C ARG A 73 5.75 -4.08 -3.19
N ALA A 74 6.08 -3.39 -2.09
CA ALA A 74 6.66 -2.06 -2.09
C ALA A 74 8.19 -2.13 -2.04
N HIS A 75 8.73 -2.90 -1.08
CA HIS A 75 10.15 -3.07 -0.90
C HIS A 75 10.69 -4.21 -1.78
N ARG A 76 11.33 -3.85 -2.90
CA ARG A 76 12.00 -4.82 -3.79
C ARG A 76 13.51 -4.82 -3.62
N LEU A 77 14.09 -6.01 -3.81
CA LEU A 77 15.53 -6.21 -3.97
C LEU A 77 16.08 -5.28 -5.06
N GLY A 78 17.09 -4.48 -4.71
CA GLY A 78 17.76 -3.52 -5.61
C GLY A 78 17.24 -2.09 -5.56
N GLN A 79 16.24 -1.78 -4.72
CA GLN A 79 15.82 -0.40 -4.48
C GLN A 79 16.89 0.35 -3.68
N THR A 80 17.30 1.52 -4.15
CA THR A 80 18.35 2.36 -3.54
C THR A 80 17.80 3.41 -2.57
N LYS A 81 16.48 3.56 -2.52
CA LYS A 81 15.81 4.51 -1.63
C LYS A 81 15.60 3.87 -0.26
N ASP A 82 15.73 4.69 0.78
CA ASP A 82 15.36 4.32 2.14
C ASP A 82 13.88 3.93 2.17
N PHE A 83 13.60 2.78 2.80
CA PHE A 83 12.25 2.24 2.92
C PHE A 83 11.86 2.12 4.38
N HIS A 84 10.69 2.68 4.72
CA HIS A 84 10.19 2.65 6.09
C HIS A 84 8.91 1.81 6.20
N MET A 85 8.93 0.84 7.12
CA MET A 85 7.74 0.08 7.50
C MET A 85 7.28 0.51 8.88
N GLN A 86 5.99 0.84 9.02
CA GLN A 86 5.37 1.16 10.30
C GLN A 86 4.12 0.31 10.52
N ARG A 87 3.93 -0.14 11.76
CA ARG A 87 2.74 -0.85 12.22
C ARG A 87 2.13 -0.09 13.38
N GLN A 88 0.82 0.15 13.35
CA GLN A 88 0.09 0.70 14.49
C GLN A 88 -0.28 -0.43 15.47
N ILE A 89 -0.03 -0.21 16.77
CA ILE A 89 -0.38 -1.14 17.85
C ILE A 89 -1.26 -0.37 18.84
N TRP A 90 -2.46 -0.87 19.09
CA TRP A 90 -3.36 -0.33 20.10
C TRP A 90 -3.13 -1.06 21.42
N VAL A 91 -2.86 -0.33 22.49
CA VAL A 91 -2.81 -0.86 23.85
C VAL A 91 -3.99 -0.25 24.60
N SER A 92 -4.91 -1.10 25.06
CA SER A 92 -5.95 -0.67 26.00
C SER A 92 -5.31 -0.54 27.36
N MET A 93 -5.37 0.65 27.97
CA MET A 93 -5.09 0.78 29.39
C MET A 93 -6.41 0.44 30.12
N GLU A 94 -6.35 -0.55 31.01
CA GLU A 94 -7.40 -0.77 32.01
C GLU A 94 -7.31 0.28 33.12
#